data_AF-A0A966W7X4-F1
#
_entry.id   AF-A0A966W7X4-F1
#
_cell.length_a   1.000
_cell.length_b   1.000
_cell.length_c   1.000
_cell.angle_alpha   90.00
_cell.angle_beta   90.00
_cell.angle_gamma   90.00
#
_symmetry.space_group_name_H-M   'P 1'
#
loop_
_entity.id
_entity.type
_entity.pdbx_description
1 polymer ?
#
loop_
_entity_poly.entity_id
_entity_poly.type
_entity_poly.pdbx_seq_one_letter_code
_entity_poly.pdbx_strand_id
1 'polypeptide(L)'
;MGLVLAIALLIQAAPALAGPGLCIGPVCGDGITRSAKHHWQLRLRLSDQRGHLERITVDCRHGVLSPERGPVERGHALAVALKACRLAGEQPVDTSA
;
A
#
# COMPACT_ATOMS: atom_id res chain seq x y z
N MET A 1 35.59 -27.14 8.69
CA MET A 1 34.35 -26.55 9.23
C MET A 1 34.21 -25.04 9.02
N GLY A 2 35.29 -24.28 8.81
CA GLY A 2 35.19 -22.82 8.57
C GLY A 2 34.58 -22.43 7.21
N LEU A 3 34.87 -23.19 6.15
CA LEU A 3 34.37 -22.89 4.79
C LEU A 3 32.85 -23.02 4.69
N VAL A 4 32.27 -24.03 5.34
CA VAL A 4 30.81 -24.24 5.39
C VAL A 4 30.12 -23.10 6.12
N LEU A 5 30.74 -22.60 7.20
CA LEU A 5 30.21 -21.47 7.96
C LEU A 5 30.27 -20.15 7.15
N ALA A 6 31.35 -19.95 6.38
CA ALA A 6 31.51 -18.79 5.50
C ALA A 6 30.49 -18.78 4.34
N ILE A 7 30.21 -19.95 3.75
CA ILE A 7 29.19 -20.09 2.71
C ILE A 7 27.78 -19.86 3.30
N ALA A 8 27.50 -20.37 4.50
CA ALA A 8 26.22 -20.16 5.16
C ALA A 8 25.96 -18.67 5.49
N LEU A 9 27.00 -17.91 5.84
CA LEU A 9 26.86 -16.46 6.08
C LEU A 9 26.52 -15.68 4.79
N LEU A 10 27.06 -16.07 3.65
CA LEU A 10 26.79 -15.41 2.36
C LEU A 10 25.35 -15.59 1.88
N ILE A 11 24.70 -16.71 2.23
CA ILE A 11 23.32 -17.01 1.82
C ILE A 11 22.29 -16.20 2.64
N GLN A 12 22.64 -15.77 3.86
CA GLN A 12 21.73 -15.00 4.72
C GLN A 12 21.69 -13.48 4.43
N ALA A 13 22.53 -12.99 3.51
CA ALA A 13 22.52 -11.60 3.09
C ALA A 13 21.52 -11.31 1.96
N ALA A 14 20.47 -12.12 1.83
CA ALA A 14 19.34 -11.73 0.98
C ALA A 14 18.68 -10.51 1.61
N PRO A 15 18.55 -9.37 0.90
CA PRO A 15 17.82 -8.23 1.42
C PRO A 15 16.41 -8.71 1.75
N ALA A 16 15.99 -8.52 3.00
CA ALA A 16 14.61 -8.68 3.36
C ALA A 16 13.81 -7.63 2.56
N LEU A 17 13.27 -8.05 1.42
CA LEU A 17 12.19 -7.35 0.73
C LEU A 17 11.08 -7.27 1.77
N ALA A 18 10.95 -6.13 2.44
CA ALA A 18 9.82 -5.86 3.32
C ALA A 18 8.58 -6.25 2.51
N GLY A 19 7.84 -7.25 3.01
CA GLY A 19 6.79 -7.91 2.25
C GLY A 19 5.91 -6.86 1.58
N PRO A 20 5.49 -7.10 0.32
CA PRO A 20 4.82 -6.07 -0.43
C PRO A 20 3.65 -5.61 0.43
N GLY A 21 3.54 -4.31 0.65
CA GLY A 21 2.39 -3.77 1.35
C GLY A 21 1.09 -4.26 0.68
N LEU A 22 -0.05 -3.97 1.26
CA LEU A 22 -1.36 -4.42 0.77
C LEU A 22 -1.49 -4.44 -0.78
N CYS A 23 -1.55 -5.63 -1.38
CA CYS A 23 -1.68 -5.80 -2.84
C CYS A 23 -3.09 -6.20 -3.26
N ILE A 24 -3.53 -5.62 -4.39
CA ILE A 24 -4.73 -6.04 -5.12
C ILE A 24 -4.39 -6.04 -6.61
N GLY A 25 -4.43 -7.22 -7.24
CA GLY A 25 -4.04 -7.37 -8.65
C GLY A 25 -2.56 -6.99 -8.87
N PRO A 26 -2.23 -6.23 -9.94
CA PRO A 26 -0.87 -5.83 -10.28
C PRO A 26 -0.34 -4.63 -9.48
N VAL A 27 -1.11 -4.12 -8.51
CA VAL A 27 -0.78 -2.94 -7.71
C VAL A 27 -0.63 -3.32 -6.23
N CYS A 28 0.44 -2.84 -5.61
CA CYS A 28 0.73 -2.99 -4.19
C CYS A 28 0.80 -1.63 -3.50
N GLY A 29 0.37 -1.58 -2.24
CA GLY A 29 0.34 -0.35 -1.45
C GLY A 29 1.09 -0.49 -0.13
N ASP A 30 2.13 0.31 0.07
CA ASP A 30 2.90 0.41 1.31
C ASP A 30 2.80 1.80 1.96
N GLY A 31 3.55 2.01 3.04
CA GLY A 31 3.67 3.31 3.69
C GLY A 31 2.34 3.88 4.17
N ILE A 32 1.39 3.00 4.51
CA ILE A 32 0.03 3.37 4.91
C ILE A 32 0.09 4.17 6.21
N THR A 33 -0.24 5.46 6.12
CA THR A 33 -0.15 6.40 7.23
C THR A 33 -1.46 7.15 7.38
N ARG A 34 -1.97 7.25 8.62
CA ARG A 34 -3.16 8.05 8.91
C ARG A 34 -2.81 9.55 8.88
N SER A 35 -3.68 10.37 8.31
CA SER A 35 -3.49 11.81 8.31
C SER A 35 -3.66 12.38 9.72
N ALA A 36 -2.71 13.22 10.16
CA ALA A 36 -2.77 13.89 11.46
C ALA A 36 -3.88 14.96 11.54
N LYS A 37 -4.28 15.52 10.39
CA LYS A 37 -5.32 16.57 10.32
C LYS A 37 -6.73 15.98 10.19
N HIS A 38 -6.87 14.84 9.49
CA HIS A 38 -8.15 14.22 9.20
C HIS A 38 -8.04 12.71 9.46
N HIS A 39 -8.62 12.22 10.57
CA HIS A 39 -8.43 10.83 10.97
C HIS A 39 -8.99 9.81 9.96
N TRP A 40 -9.97 10.21 9.14
CA TRP A 40 -10.56 9.41 8.07
C TRP A 40 -9.78 9.41 6.75
N GLN A 41 -8.66 10.13 6.68
CA GLN A 41 -7.79 10.13 5.51
C GLN A 41 -6.59 9.24 5.72
N LEU A 42 -6.28 8.42 4.72
CA LEU A 42 -5.04 7.65 4.67
C LEU A 42 -4.16 8.16 3.53
N ARG A 43 -2.84 8.13 3.76
CA ARG A 43 -1.82 8.34 2.76
C ARG A 43 -1.13 7.01 2.48
N LEU A 44 -1.00 6.67 1.20
CA LEU A 44 -0.41 5.42 0.75
C LEU A 44 0.66 5.70 -0.31
N ARG A 45 1.64 4.81 -0.39
CA ARG A 45 2.55 4.69 -1.53
C ARG A 45 2.11 3.49 -2.33
N LEU A 46 1.82 3.68 -3.60
CA LEU A 46 1.47 2.62 -4.52
C LEU A 46 2.62 2.31 -5.46
N SER A 47 2.73 1.04 -5.82
CA SER A 47 3.62 0.55 -6.87
C SER A 47 2.87 -0.42 -7.77
N ASP A 48 3.15 -0.41 -9.07
CA ASP A 48 2.64 -1.42 -10.01
C ASP A 48 3.75 -2.31 -10.57
N GLN A 49 3.37 -3.42 -11.21
CA GLN A 49 4.31 -4.35 -11.85
C GLN A 49 5.12 -3.75 -13.00
N ARG A 50 4.75 -2.55 -13.51
CA ARG A 50 5.49 -1.82 -14.54
C ARG A 50 6.57 -0.91 -13.93
N GLY A 51 6.66 -0.86 -12.60
CA GLY A 51 7.60 -0.03 -11.87
C GLY A 51 7.12 1.41 -11.65
N HIS A 52 5.85 1.72 -11.95
CA HIS A 52 5.31 3.03 -11.59
C HIS A 52 5.18 3.14 -10.08
N LEU A 53 5.50 4.33 -9.57
CA LEU A 53 5.39 4.66 -8.15
C LEU A 53 4.55 5.92 -7.98
N GLU A 54 3.66 5.90 -7.00
CA GLU A 54 2.76 7.02 -6.76
C GLU A 54 2.42 7.20 -5.28
N ARG A 55 2.25 8.44 -4.85
CA ARG A 55 1.73 8.75 -3.51
C ARG A 55 0.32 9.26 -3.65
N ILE A 56 -0.61 8.59 -2.98
CA ILE A 56 -2.03 8.97 -2.99
C ILE A 56 -2.51 9.26 -1.57
N THR A 57 -3.55 10.08 -1.49
CA THR A 57 -4.40 10.20 -0.31
C THR A 57 -5.78 9.66 -0.65
N VAL A 58 -6.41 8.93 0.25
CA VAL A 58 -7.80 8.48 0.13
C VAL A 58 -8.64 9.10 1.24
N ASP A 59 -9.82 9.66 0.90
CA ASP A 59 -10.89 9.91 1.88
C ASP A 59 -11.68 8.62 2.05
N CYS A 60 -11.49 7.94 3.19
CA CYS A 60 -12.09 6.63 3.44
C CYS A 60 -13.61 6.68 3.61
N ARG A 61 -14.21 7.86 3.84
CA ARG A 61 -15.67 8.01 3.96
C ARG A 61 -16.35 7.90 2.60
N HIS A 62 -15.70 8.44 1.58
CA HIS A 62 -16.26 8.57 0.23
C HIS A 62 -15.56 7.68 -0.81
N GLY A 63 -14.44 7.05 -0.45
CA GLY A 63 -13.63 6.27 -1.38
C GLY A 63 -12.97 7.11 -2.48
N VAL A 64 -12.70 8.39 -2.22
CA VAL A 64 -12.15 9.31 -3.24
C VAL A 64 -10.63 9.38 -3.11
N LEU A 65 -9.94 9.23 -4.24
CA LEU A 65 -8.49 9.34 -4.33
C LEU A 65 -8.04 10.75 -4.70
N SER A 66 -6.90 11.17 -4.17
CA SER A 66 -6.18 12.37 -4.57
C SER A 66 -4.69 12.06 -4.74
N PRO A 67 -4.08 12.36 -5.90
CA PRO A 67 -4.72 12.92 -7.11
C PRO A 67 -5.67 11.92 -7.80
N GLU A 68 -6.65 12.44 -8.54
CA GLU A 68 -7.65 11.64 -9.28
C GLU A 68 -7.03 10.89 -10.48
N ARG A 69 -5.85 11.32 -10.93
CA ARG A 69 -5.09 10.71 -12.03
C ARG A 69 -3.62 10.62 -11.67
N GLY A 70 -2.95 9.65 -12.27
CA GLY A 70 -1.54 9.38 -12.06
C GLY A 70 -1.12 8.11 -12.80
N PRO A 71 0.15 7.70 -12.67
CA PRO A 71 0.73 6.62 -13.47
C PRO A 71 0.21 5.22 -13.08
N VAL A 72 -0.27 5.04 -11.84
CA VAL A 72 -0.89 3.78 -11.42
C VAL A 72 -2.35 3.74 -11.88
N GLU A 73 -2.78 2.58 -12.38
CA GLU A 73 -4.17 2.34 -12.84
C GLU A 73 -5.17 2.56 -11.69
N ARG A 74 -6.19 3.39 -11.92
CA ARG A 74 -7.07 3.91 -10.85
C ARG A 74 -7.96 2.86 -10.22
N GLY A 75 -8.47 1.90 -10.99
CA GLY A 75 -9.33 0.84 -10.47
C GLY A 75 -8.60 0.01 -9.41
N HIS A 76 -7.38 -0.43 -9.71
CA HIS A 76 -6.55 -1.15 -8.74
C HIS A 76 -6.07 -0.25 -7.61
N ALA A 77 -5.67 1.00 -7.88
CA ALA A 77 -5.31 1.96 -6.84
C ALA A 77 -6.45 2.17 -5.82
N LEU A 78 -7.68 2.30 -6.31
CA LEU A 78 -8.87 2.45 -5.47
C LEU A 78 -9.14 1.18 -4.67
N ALA A 79 -9.04 0.00 -5.30
CA ALA A 79 -9.24 -1.27 -4.59
C ALA A 79 -8.23 -1.47 -3.44
N VAL A 80 -6.95 -1.15 -3.66
CA VAL A 80 -5.92 -1.14 -2.61
C VAL A 80 -6.28 -0.14 -1.51
N ALA A 81 -6.63 1.10 -1.87
CA ALA A 81 -6.96 2.15 -0.92
C ALA A 81 -8.19 1.82 -0.06
N LEU A 82 -9.26 1.30 -0.65
CA LEU A 82 -10.46 0.88 0.07
C LEU A 82 -10.18 -0.28 1.03
N LYS A 83 -9.36 -1.23 0.61
CA LYS A 83 -8.92 -2.32 1.49
C LYS A 83 -8.06 -1.79 2.63
N ALA A 84 -7.22 -0.77 2.40
CA ALA A 84 -6.45 -0.11 3.46
C ALA A 84 -7.34 0.65 4.44
N CYS A 85 -8.36 1.37 3.95
CA CYS A 85 -9.37 2.03 4.78
C CYS A 85 -10.05 1.02 5.72
N ARG A 86 -10.50 -0.12 5.18
CA ARG A 86 -11.09 -1.20 5.97
C ARG A 86 -10.15 -1.70 7.06
N LEU A 87 -8.87 -1.92 6.74
CA LEU A 87 -7.86 -2.38 7.71
C LEU A 87 -7.53 -1.31 8.76
N ALA A 88 -7.66 -0.04 8.42
CA ALA A 88 -7.52 1.07 9.37
C ALA A 88 -8.76 1.25 10.26
N GLY A 89 -9.82 0.46 10.09
CA GLY A 89 -11.09 0.61 10.80
C GLY A 89 -11.97 1.74 10.27
N GLU A 90 -11.61 2.34 9.13
CA GLU A 90 -12.43 3.34 8.45
C GLU A 90 -13.39 2.59 7.50
N GLN A 91 -14.67 2.53 7.88
CA GLN A 91 -15.74 2.05 7.00
C GLN A 91 -16.41 3.28 6.39
N PRO A 92 -16.74 3.30 5.08
CA PRO A 92 -17.67 4.29 4.56
C PRO A 92 -18.95 4.18 5.39
N VAL A 93 -19.49 5.31 5.85
CA VAL A 93 -20.76 5.31 6.55
C VAL A 93 -21.79 4.77 5.55
N ASP A 94 -22.43 3.64 5.87
CA ASP A 94 -23.56 3.14 5.09
C ASP A 94 -24.65 4.21 5.16
N THR A 95 -24.71 5.08 4.16
CA THR A 95 -25.83 6.01 3.97
C THR A 95 -26.90 5.25 3.20
N SER A 96 -27.39 4.16 3.79
CA SER A 96 -28.59 3.44 3.37
C SER A 96 -29.58 3.53 4.53
N ALA A 97 -30.18 4.70 4.67
CA ALA A 97 -31.37 4.97 5.46
C ALA A 97 -32.35 5.75 4.58
#